data_AF-A0A350PFA7-F1
#
_entry.id   AF-A0A350PFA7-F1
#
_cell.length_a   1.000
_cell.length_b   1.000
_cell.length_c   1.000
_cell.angle_alpha   90.00
_cell.angle_beta   90.00
_cell.angle_gamma   90.00
#
_symmetry.space_group_name_H-M   'P 1'
#
loop_
_entity.id
_entity.type
_entity.pdbx_description
1 polymer ?
#
loop_
_entity_poly.entity_id
_entity_poly.type
_entity_poly.pdbx_seq_one_letter_code
_entity_poly.pdbx_strand_id
1 'polypeptide(L)'
;HLLKEQSVFQAAKEEGKKPYFMNAYPPIFFEHANRRNRWSCTTLMTKSAEMHLNSTDDILAEKALTAEIVQNAWRERLDINIPKITATDAAKRLLNIVPDHDLVLYEYYLTDKAGHNKSIDDARRVLQPLDEFLLHIIKHKRSGDVLVITSDHGNLEDLSVKTHTRNEVPLFVMGEGIEHFNDVESLVGVKDGILKILK
;
A
#
# COMPACT_ATOMS: atom_id res chain seq x y z
N HIS A 1 -9.48 10.29 -15.88
CA HIS A 1 -8.48 11.09 -16.59
C HIS A 1 -7.20 11.14 -15.75
N LEU A 2 -7.17 11.86 -14.61
CA LEU A 2 -6.00 11.95 -13.72
C LEU A 2 -5.37 10.60 -13.33
N LEU A 3 -6.11 9.66 -12.75
CA LEU A 3 -5.54 8.35 -12.35
C LEU A 3 -5.06 7.47 -13.52
N LYS A 4 -5.54 7.74 -14.73
CA LYS A 4 -5.18 6.97 -15.92
C LYS A 4 -3.88 7.46 -16.55
N GLU A 5 -3.65 8.76 -16.49
CA GLU A 5 -2.59 9.42 -17.27
C GLU A 5 -1.51 10.08 -16.39
N GLN A 6 -1.82 10.36 -15.12
CA GLN A 6 -0.94 11.14 -14.24
C GLN A 6 -0.71 10.45 -12.89
N SER A 7 -1.04 9.17 -12.78
CA SER A 7 -0.76 8.38 -11.58
C SER A 7 0.74 8.25 -11.36
N VAL A 8 1.13 7.95 -10.12
CA VAL A 8 2.54 7.70 -9.77
C VAL A 8 3.12 6.53 -10.57
N PHE A 9 2.33 5.50 -10.86
CA PHE A 9 2.76 4.36 -11.67
C PHE A 9 2.98 4.74 -13.13
N GLN A 10 2.06 5.52 -13.72
CA GLN A 10 2.21 5.97 -15.10
C GLN A 10 3.44 6.88 -15.24
N ALA A 11 3.61 7.84 -14.33
CA ALA A 11 4.76 8.74 -14.33
C ALA A 11 6.09 8.00 -14.12
N ALA A 12 6.13 6.99 -13.23
CA ALA A 12 7.32 6.15 -13.09
C ALA A 12 7.66 5.38 -14.38
N LYS A 13 6.65 4.80 -15.06
CA LYS A 13 6.86 4.11 -16.35
C LYS A 13 7.38 5.06 -17.44
N GLU A 14 6.88 6.29 -17.49
CA GLU A 14 7.30 7.30 -18.47
C GLU A 14 8.77 7.71 -18.29
N GLU A 15 9.29 7.66 -17.06
CA GLU A 15 10.71 7.83 -16.74
C GLU A 15 11.54 6.55 -16.95
N GLY A 16 10.96 5.52 -17.57
CA GLY A 16 11.63 4.23 -17.84
C GLY A 16 11.82 3.34 -16.61
N LYS A 17 11.10 3.61 -15.51
CA LYS A 17 11.21 2.90 -14.24
C LYS A 17 10.19 1.75 -14.14
N LYS A 18 10.43 0.84 -13.20
CA LYS A 18 9.63 -0.37 -12.94
C LYS A 18 8.80 -0.22 -11.66
N PRO A 19 7.59 0.38 -11.73
CA PRO A 19 6.69 0.39 -10.59
C PRO A 19 6.08 -0.99 -10.34
N TYR A 20 5.77 -1.27 -9.07
CA TYR A 20 5.08 -2.46 -8.61
C TYR A 20 4.07 -2.12 -7.52
N PHE A 21 2.87 -2.69 -7.65
CA PHE A 21 1.83 -2.57 -6.64
C PHE A 21 1.70 -3.92 -5.92
N MET A 22 2.12 -3.99 -4.65
CA MET A 22 2.32 -5.25 -3.94
C MET A 22 1.01 -5.90 -3.47
N ASN A 23 -0.09 -5.15 -3.37
CA ASN A 23 -1.36 -5.68 -2.89
C ASN A 23 -1.92 -6.75 -3.83
N ALA A 24 -2.33 -7.88 -3.24
CA ALA A 24 -3.07 -8.94 -3.89
C ALA A 24 -4.57 -8.84 -3.64
N TYR A 25 -5.35 -9.39 -4.58
CA TYR A 25 -6.80 -9.41 -4.53
C TYR A 25 -7.36 -10.82 -4.77
N PRO A 26 -8.43 -11.24 -4.06
CA PRO A 26 -8.97 -12.59 -4.20
C PRO A 26 -9.81 -12.71 -5.48
N PRO A 27 -10.10 -13.93 -5.97
CA PRO A 27 -10.90 -14.14 -7.19
C PRO A 27 -12.23 -13.38 -7.20
N ILE A 28 -12.93 -13.32 -6.06
CA ILE A 28 -14.20 -12.61 -5.90
C ILE A 28 -14.08 -11.10 -6.15
N PHE A 29 -12.92 -10.49 -5.86
CA PHE A 29 -12.67 -9.09 -6.18
C PHE A 29 -12.67 -8.88 -7.69
N PHE A 30 -11.93 -9.72 -8.44
CA PHE A 30 -11.84 -9.61 -9.89
C PHE A 30 -13.18 -9.84 -10.57
N GLU A 31 -13.96 -10.82 -10.10
CA GLU A 31 -15.31 -11.07 -10.60
C GLU A 31 -16.19 -9.81 -10.45
N HIS A 32 -16.22 -9.22 -9.26
CA HIS A 32 -17.03 -8.03 -8.99
C HIS A 32 -16.54 -6.80 -9.76
N ALA A 33 -15.23 -6.56 -9.81
CA ALA A 33 -14.64 -5.41 -10.48
C ALA A 33 -14.89 -5.47 -11.99
N ASN A 34 -14.74 -6.64 -12.61
CA ASN A 34 -15.00 -6.85 -14.04
C ASN A 34 -16.49 -6.72 -14.35
N ARG A 35 -17.36 -7.35 -13.56
CA ARG A 35 -18.82 -7.29 -13.77
C ARG A 35 -19.38 -5.87 -13.70
N ARG A 36 -18.85 -5.04 -12.79
CA ARG A 36 -19.33 -3.67 -12.56
C ARG A 36 -18.50 -2.59 -13.23
N ASN A 37 -17.39 -2.96 -13.87
CA ASN A 37 -16.35 -2.06 -14.33
C ASN A 37 -15.97 -0.99 -13.27
N ARG A 38 -15.87 -1.42 -12.00
CA ARG A 38 -15.61 -0.54 -10.86
C ARG A 38 -14.35 -0.99 -10.13
N TRP A 39 -13.37 -0.10 -10.09
CA TRP A 39 -12.02 -0.33 -9.55
C TRP A 39 -11.75 0.68 -8.43
N SER A 40 -11.00 0.29 -7.40
CA SER A 40 -10.47 1.24 -6.42
C SER A 40 -9.47 2.19 -7.07
N CYS A 41 -9.12 3.29 -6.40
CA CYS A 41 -8.14 4.26 -6.91
C CYS A 41 -6.85 3.55 -7.36
N THR A 42 -6.21 2.81 -6.45
CA THR A 42 -4.92 2.17 -6.70
C THR A 42 -5.01 1.04 -7.72
N THR A 43 -6.05 0.21 -7.69
CA THR A 43 -6.24 -0.82 -8.73
C THR A 43 -6.52 -0.25 -10.11
N LEU A 44 -7.21 0.90 -10.20
CA LEU A 44 -7.39 1.61 -11.45
C LEU A 44 -6.08 2.20 -11.96
N MET A 45 -5.24 2.76 -11.08
CA MET A 45 -3.89 3.22 -11.43
C MET A 45 -3.05 2.07 -11.99
N THR A 46 -2.99 0.93 -11.28
CA THR A 46 -2.25 -0.27 -11.71
C THR A 46 -2.71 -0.75 -13.08
N LYS A 47 -4.02 -0.90 -13.28
CA LYS A 47 -4.59 -1.34 -14.56
C LYS A 47 -4.29 -0.34 -15.69
N SER A 48 -4.39 0.96 -15.41
CA SER A 48 -4.17 2.00 -16.42
C SER A 48 -2.71 2.11 -16.83
N ALA A 49 -1.79 1.84 -15.91
CA ALA A 49 -0.37 1.69 -16.18
C ALA A 49 0.00 0.32 -16.78
N GLU A 50 -0.98 -0.51 -17.17
CA GLU A 50 -0.79 -1.86 -17.73
C GLU A 50 0.05 -2.80 -16.84
N MET A 51 -0.02 -2.58 -15.53
CA MET A 51 0.65 -3.42 -14.54
C MET A 51 -0.22 -4.61 -14.14
N HIS A 52 0.42 -5.69 -13.72
CA HIS A 52 -0.24 -6.86 -13.16
C HIS A 52 -0.89 -6.52 -11.81
N LEU A 53 -2.13 -6.97 -11.63
CA LEU A 53 -2.80 -6.97 -10.32
C LEU A 53 -2.59 -8.34 -9.67
N ASN A 54 -1.91 -8.35 -8.53
CA ASN A 54 -1.55 -9.60 -7.87
C ASN A 54 -2.78 -10.40 -7.43
N SER A 55 -2.63 -11.71 -7.47
CA SER A 55 -3.66 -12.71 -7.23
C SER A 55 -3.20 -13.70 -6.16
N THR A 56 -3.97 -14.78 -5.96
CA THR A 56 -3.58 -15.91 -5.12
C THR A 56 -2.24 -16.50 -5.54
N ASP A 57 -1.97 -16.60 -6.86
CA ASP A 57 -0.73 -17.20 -7.37
C ASP A 57 0.50 -16.40 -6.95
N ASP A 58 0.39 -15.07 -6.94
CA ASP A 58 1.47 -14.17 -6.53
C ASP A 58 1.73 -14.23 -5.02
N ILE A 59 0.69 -14.50 -4.21
CA ILE A 59 0.84 -14.79 -2.77
C ILE A 59 1.59 -16.10 -2.55
N LEU A 60 1.25 -17.15 -3.33
CA LEU A 60 1.91 -18.46 -3.26
C LEU A 60 3.36 -18.40 -3.72
N ALA A 61 3.67 -17.53 -4.69
CA ALA A 61 5.02 -17.23 -5.14
C ALA A 61 5.79 -16.26 -4.23
N GLU A 62 5.20 -15.84 -3.10
CA GLU A 62 5.78 -14.90 -2.12
C GLU A 62 6.10 -13.50 -2.67
N LYS A 63 5.46 -13.09 -3.77
CA LYS A 63 5.68 -11.79 -4.43
C LYS A 63 4.68 -10.71 -4.01
N ALA A 64 3.56 -11.11 -3.41
CA ALA A 64 2.48 -10.20 -3.06
C ALA A 64 1.97 -10.41 -1.64
N LEU A 65 1.24 -9.41 -1.14
CA LEU A 65 0.62 -9.41 0.19
C LEU A 65 -0.86 -9.07 0.11
N THR A 66 -1.66 -9.70 0.95
CA THR A 66 -3.04 -9.25 1.21
C THR A 66 -3.02 -7.90 1.94
N ALA A 67 -4.12 -7.13 1.87
CA ALA A 67 -4.24 -5.87 2.60
C ALA A 67 -4.14 -6.02 4.13
N GLU A 68 -4.41 -7.21 4.67
CA GLU A 68 -4.33 -7.53 6.09
C GLU A 68 -2.90 -7.76 6.60
N ILE A 69 -1.88 -7.70 5.72
CA ILE A 69 -0.48 -8.06 5.98
C ILE A 69 -0.31 -9.56 6.27
N VAL A 70 -1.03 -10.10 7.26
CA VAL A 70 -0.89 -11.49 7.78
C VAL A 70 -1.77 -12.54 7.06
N GLN A 71 -2.49 -12.14 6.02
CA GLN A 71 -3.25 -13.04 5.13
C GLN A 71 -4.42 -13.82 5.77
N ASN A 72 -4.88 -13.41 6.96
CA ASN A 72 -5.90 -14.14 7.72
C ASN A 72 -7.27 -14.13 7.04
N ALA A 73 -7.72 -12.97 6.53
CA ALA A 73 -9.09 -12.79 6.05
C ALA A 73 -9.45 -13.72 4.87
N TRP A 74 -8.51 -14.00 3.98
CA TRP A 74 -8.77 -14.86 2.82
C TRP A 74 -8.94 -16.32 3.23
N ARG A 75 -8.16 -16.80 4.21
CA ARG A 75 -8.32 -18.14 4.76
C ARG A 75 -9.61 -18.26 5.55
N GLU A 76 -9.85 -17.32 6.46
CA GLU A 76 -10.95 -17.40 7.43
C GLU A 76 -12.33 -17.07 6.85
N ARG A 77 -12.39 -16.20 5.83
CA ARG A 77 -13.67 -15.68 5.31
C ARG A 77 -13.96 -16.09 3.87
N LEU A 78 -12.94 -16.45 3.10
CA LEU A 78 -13.09 -16.81 1.69
C LEU A 78 -12.73 -18.27 1.42
N ASP A 79 -12.28 -19.02 2.44
CA ASP A 79 -11.84 -20.41 2.32
C ASP A 79 -10.75 -20.60 1.24
N ILE A 80 -9.88 -19.59 1.08
CA ILE A 80 -8.77 -19.63 0.11
C ILE A 80 -7.52 -20.16 0.82
N ASN A 81 -6.96 -21.25 0.30
CA ASN A 81 -5.76 -21.86 0.84
C ASN A 81 -4.49 -21.07 0.44
N ILE A 82 -4.09 -20.14 1.31
CA ILE A 82 -2.81 -19.40 1.22
C ILE A 82 -2.01 -19.56 2.52
N PRO A 83 -0.69 -19.32 2.51
CA PRO A 83 0.14 -19.44 3.72
C PRO A 83 -0.33 -18.54 4.86
N LYS A 84 -0.13 -19.00 6.10
CA LYS A 84 -0.17 -18.15 7.28
C LYS A 84 1.21 -17.54 7.48
N ILE A 85 1.27 -16.21 7.58
CA ILE A 85 2.52 -15.47 7.74
C ILE A 85 2.39 -14.45 8.88
N THR A 86 3.51 -14.09 9.50
CA THR A 86 3.59 -12.99 10.48
C THR A 86 3.75 -11.64 9.77
N ALA A 87 3.57 -10.54 10.50
CA ALA A 87 3.88 -9.20 9.98
C ALA A 87 5.37 -9.05 9.59
N THR A 88 6.26 -9.73 10.32
CA THR A 88 7.69 -9.81 9.98
C THR A 88 7.93 -10.57 8.69
N ASP A 89 7.25 -11.70 8.47
CA ASP A 89 7.37 -12.46 7.21
C ASP A 89 6.88 -11.64 6.02
N ALA A 90 5.77 -10.91 6.19
CA ALA A 90 5.25 -9.99 5.19
C ALA A 90 6.26 -8.89 4.86
N ALA A 91 6.90 -8.30 5.87
CA ALA A 91 7.93 -7.28 5.69
C ALA A 91 9.15 -7.83 4.93
N LYS A 92 9.59 -9.07 5.23
CA LYS A 92 10.65 -9.74 4.47
C LYS A 92 10.26 -9.95 3.01
N ARG A 93 9.03 -10.37 2.73
CA ARG A 93 8.53 -10.49 1.35
C ARG A 93 8.60 -9.15 0.61
N LEU A 94 8.19 -8.06 1.27
CA LEU A 94 8.32 -6.72 0.70
C LEU A 94 9.79 -6.40 0.41
N LEU A 95 10.68 -6.55 1.39
CA LEU A 95 12.10 -6.24 1.23
C LEU A 95 12.80 -7.10 0.15
N ASN A 96 12.32 -8.32 -0.08
CA ASN A 96 12.85 -9.20 -1.12
C ASN A 96 12.49 -8.77 -2.55
N ILE A 97 11.38 -8.05 -2.75
CA ILE A 97 10.95 -7.59 -4.08
C ILE A 97 11.48 -6.20 -4.44
N VAL A 98 11.85 -5.38 -3.46
CA VAL A 98 12.39 -4.01 -3.70
C VAL A 98 13.60 -4.02 -4.64
N PRO A 99 14.56 -4.97 -4.58
CA PRO A 99 15.70 -5.00 -5.51
C PRO A 99 15.33 -5.07 -7.00
N ASP A 100 14.17 -5.64 -7.34
CA ASP A 100 13.76 -5.87 -8.72
C ASP A 100 12.92 -4.73 -9.32
N HIS A 101 12.59 -3.72 -8.50
CA HIS A 101 11.66 -2.65 -8.84
C HIS A 101 12.19 -1.28 -8.39
N ASP A 102 11.91 -0.25 -9.19
CA ASP A 102 12.34 1.11 -8.85
C ASP A 102 11.35 1.79 -7.89
N LEU A 103 10.08 1.37 -7.91
CA LEU A 103 9.03 1.87 -7.02
C LEU A 103 8.13 0.73 -6.57
N VAL A 104 8.04 0.48 -5.27
CA VAL A 104 7.09 -0.47 -4.68
C VAL A 104 6.07 0.29 -3.85
N LEU A 105 4.79 0.13 -4.16
CA LEU A 105 3.68 0.70 -3.39
C LEU A 105 2.89 -0.43 -2.72
N TYR A 106 2.61 -0.26 -1.43
CA TYR A 106 1.67 -1.09 -0.67
C TYR A 106 0.62 -0.18 0.00
N GLU A 107 -0.65 -0.53 -0.18
CA GLU A 107 -1.80 0.18 0.37
C GLU A 107 -2.38 -0.57 1.58
N TYR A 108 -2.51 0.10 2.72
CA TYR A 108 -3.11 -0.46 3.93
C TYR A 108 -4.40 0.28 4.32
N TYR A 109 -5.54 -0.16 3.79
CA TYR A 109 -6.84 0.52 3.98
C TYR A 109 -7.63 0.03 5.21
N LEU A 110 -7.08 -0.88 6.04
CA LEU A 110 -7.84 -1.45 7.17
C LEU A 110 -7.98 -0.48 8.34
N THR A 111 -7.10 0.52 8.45
CA THR A 111 -7.24 1.62 9.40
C THR A 111 -8.51 2.42 9.15
N ASP A 112 -8.82 2.72 7.89
CA ASP A 112 -10.07 3.40 7.50
C ASP A 112 -11.30 2.56 7.89
N LYS A 113 -11.29 1.25 7.56
CA LYS A 113 -12.39 0.35 7.94
C LYS A 113 -12.61 0.28 9.45
N ALA A 114 -11.54 0.24 10.24
CA ALA A 114 -11.63 0.25 11.70
C ALA A 114 -12.19 1.58 12.23
N GLY A 115 -11.80 2.70 11.61
CA GLY A 115 -12.32 4.03 11.92
C GLY A 115 -13.82 4.16 11.66
N HIS A 116 -14.30 3.72 10.50
CA HIS A 116 -15.75 3.67 10.19
C HIS A 116 -16.56 2.81 11.16
N ASN A 117 -15.94 1.79 11.76
CA ASN A 117 -16.58 0.93 12.76
C ASN A 117 -16.61 1.57 14.15
N LYS A 118 -15.86 2.65 14.39
CA LYS A 118 -15.72 3.31 15.70
C LYS A 118 -15.32 2.34 16.82
N SER A 119 -14.53 1.33 16.49
CA SER A 119 -14.20 0.22 17.39
C SER A 119 -12.72 0.27 17.78
N ILE A 120 -12.46 0.50 19.06
CA ILE A 120 -11.09 0.50 19.60
C ILE A 120 -10.42 -0.88 19.46
N ASP A 121 -11.20 -1.95 19.51
CA ASP A 121 -10.67 -3.31 19.36
C ASP A 121 -10.31 -3.60 17.91
N ASP A 122 -11.11 -3.12 16.94
CA ASP A 122 -10.72 -3.15 15.54
C ASP A 122 -9.46 -2.31 15.29
N ALA A 123 -9.37 -1.13 15.90
CA ALA A 123 -8.20 -0.27 15.78
C ALA A 123 -6.93 -0.99 16.27
N ARG A 124 -6.95 -1.59 17.46
CA ARG A 124 -5.83 -2.38 17.98
C ARG A 124 -5.47 -3.55 17.06
N ARG A 125 -6.48 -4.27 16.57
CA ARG A 125 -6.30 -5.44 15.71
C ARG A 125 -5.63 -5.10 14.38
N VAL A 126 -5.88 -3.92 13.82
CA VAL A 126 -5.27 -3.49 12.55
C VAL A 126 -3.93 -2.78 12.78
N LEU A 127 -3.77 -2.03 13.87
CA LEU A 127 -2.54 -1.30 14.17
C LEU A 127 -1.38 -2.22 14.56
N GLN A 128 -1.62 -3.30 15.30
CA GLN A 128 -0.55 -4.20 15.73
C GLN A 128 0.26 -4.79 14.55
N PRO A 129 -0.35 -5.49 13.57
CA PRO A 129 0.43 -6.02 12.44
C PRO A 129 1.03 -4.93 11.55
N LEU A 130 0.39 -3.75 11.48
CA LEU A 130 0.94 -2.61 10.74
C LEU A 130 2.22 -2.08 11.40
N ASP A 131 2.21 -1.89 12.72
CA ASP A 131 3.38 -1.43 13.49
C ASP A 131 4.55 -2.41 13.37
N GLU A 132 4.31 -3.71 13.58
CA GLU A 132 5.33 -4.75 13.46
C GLU A 132 5.92 -4.81 12.04
N PHE A 133 5.09 -4.66 11.01
CA PHE A 133 5.50 -4.65 9.60
C PHE A 133 6.39 -3.45 9.29
N LEU A 134 5.96 -2.24 9.66
CA LEU A 134 6.71 -1.00 9.43
C LEU A 134 8.03 -1.00 10.21
N LEU A 135 8.02 -1.42 11.48
CA LEU A 135 9.22 -1.50 12.30
C LEU A 135 10.26 -2.45 11.70
N HIS A 136 9.82 -3.58 11.14
CA HIS A 136 10.72 -4.51 10.47
C HIS A 136 11.34 -3.90 9.20
N ILE A 137 10.56 -3.20 8.39
CA ILE A 137 11.06 -2.49 7.19
C ILE A 137 12.07 -1.42 7.58
N ILE A 138 11.76 -0.57 8.57
CA ILE A 138 12.65 0.50 9.05
C ILE A 138 14.01 -0.06 9.48
N LYS A 139 14.03 -1.21 10.15
CA LYS A 139 15.25 -1.84 10.66
C LYS A 139 16.09 -2.57 9.59
N HIS A 140 15.47 -3.02 8.50
CA HIS A 140 16.12 -3.96 7.57
C HIS A 140 16.11 -3.52 6.10
N LYS A 141 15.51 -2.37 5.76
CA LYS A 141 15.64 -1.80 4.41
C LYS A 141 17.12 -1.61 4.04
N ARG A 142 17.44 -1.69 2.74
CA ARG A 142 18.81 -1.43 2.29
C ARG A 142 19.13 0.05 2.48
N SER A 143 20.41 0.39 2.55
CA SER A 143 20.86 1.78 2.70
C SER A 143 20.37 2.67 1.56
N GLY A 144 20.38 2.15 0.33
CA GLY A 144 19.94 2.88 -0.87
C GLY A 144 18.43 2.92 -1.09
N ASP A 145 17.63 2.22 -0.29
CA ASP A 145 16.17 2.26 -0.40
C ASP A 145 15.62 3.52 0.31
N VAL A 146 14.61 4.16 -0.28
CA VAL A 146 13.86 5.25 0.36
C VAL A 146 12.48 4.76 0.77
N LEU A 147 12.18 4.88 2.06
CA LEU A 147 10.88 4.56 2.63
C LEU A 147 10.05 5.83 2.77
N VAL A 148 8.90 5.88 2.10
CA VAL A 148 7.89 6.94 2.23
C VAL A 148 6.64 6.33 2.87
N ILE A 149 6.20 6.88 4.00
CA ILE A 149 4.95 6.49 4.66
C ILE A 149 4.06 7.73 4.77
N THR A 150 2.85 7.62 4.25
CA THR A 150 1.82 8.66 4.38
C THR A 150 0.44 8.03 4.39
N SER A 151 -0.60 8.85 4.53
CA SER A 151 -2.00 8.43 4.50
C SER A 151 -2.77 9.37 3.58
N ASP A 152 -3.79 8.87 2.90
CA ASP A 152 -4.61 9.67 1.99
C ASP A 152 -5.65 10.54 2.72
N HIS A 153 -5.99 10.21 3.97
CA HIS A 153 -6.82 11.01 4.86
C HIS A 153 -6.80 10.50 6.32
N GLY A 154 -7.31 11.30 7.25
CA GLY A 154 -7.59 10.85 8.62
C GLY A 154 -8.88 10.05 8.75
N ASN A 155 -8.96 9.16 9.74
CA ASN A 155 -10.16 8.46 10.20
C ASN A 155 -9.91 7.85 11.60
N LEU A 156 -9.01 6.86 11.66
CA LEU A 156 -8.77 6.00 12.83
C LEU A 156 -8.34 6.77 14.09
N GLU A 157 -7.72 7.94 13.93
CA GLU A 157 -7.26 8.79 15.02
C GLU A 157 -8.39 9.44 15.82
N ASP A 158 -9.61 9.51 15.26
CA ASP A 158 -10.80 10.02 15.95
C ASP A 158 -11.99 9.06 15.81
N LEU A 159 -12.06 8.09 16.71
CA LEU A 159 -13.18 7.14 16.81
C LEU A 159 -14.47 7.77 17.37
N SER A 160 -14.49 9.07 17.69
CA SER A 160 -15.72 9.75 18.13
C SER A 160 -16.66 10.05 16.96
N VAL A 161 -16.13 10.14 15.74
CA VAL A 161 -16.88 10.34 14.49
C VAL A 161 -16.85 9.07 13.63
N LYS A 162 -17.82 8.93 12.71
CA LYS A 162 -17.86 7.79 11.77
C LYS A 162 -17.18 8.12 10.44
N THR A 163 -17.23 9.38 10.06
CA THR A 163 -16.71 9.89 8.79
C THR A 163 -15.20 10.10 8.88
N HIS A 164 -14.56 10.28 7.73
CA HIS A 164 -13.18 10.76 7.69
C HIS A 164 -13.05 12.11 8.40
N THR A 165 -11.85 12.41 8.87
CA THR A 165 -11.54 13.68 9.53
C THR A 165 -10.88 14.66 8.55
N ARG A 166 -10.64 15.88 9.02
CA ARG A 166 -9.81 16.88 8.34
C ARG A 166 -8.44 17.04 9.02
N ASN A 167 -8.04 16.07 9.84
CA ASN A 167 -6.72 16.10 10.47
C ASN A 167 -5.64 15.96 9.40
N GLU A 168 -4.49 16.58 9.66
CA GLU A 168 -3.30 16.40 8.83
C GLU A 168 -2.84 14.94 8.90
N VAL A 169 -2.31 14.46 7.77
CA VAL A 169 -1.77 13.11 7.63
C VAL A 169 -0.25 13.16 7.74
N PRO A 170 0.40 12.13 8.31
CA PRO A 170 1.85 12.11 8.42
C PRO A 170 2.50 12.00 7.03
N LEU A 171 3.68 12.59 6.90
CA LEU A 171 4.64 12.28 5.85
C LEU A 171 5.96 11.92 6.52
N PHE A 172 6.27 10.62 6.53
CA PHE A 172 7.53 10.10 7.04
C PHE A 172 8.38 9.64 5.85
N VAL A 173 9.61 10.15 5.77
CA VAL A 173 10.57 9.79 4.72
C VAL A 173 11.90 9.39 5.35
N MET A 174 12.43 8.24 4.93
CA MET A 174 13.69 7.70 5.44
C MET A 174 14.52 7.13 4.30
N GLY A 175 15.64 7.79 3.96
CA GLY A 175 16.55 7.37 2.91
C GLY A 175 17.37 8.54 2.35
N GLU A 176 18.09 8.30 1.27
CA GLU A 176 18.74 9.35 0.47
C GLU A 176 17.69 10.11 -0.36
N GLY A 177 17.86 11.42 -0.59
CA GLY A 177 16.88 12.22 -1.34
C GLY A 177 15.69 12.74 -0.52
N ILE A 178 15.76 12.68 0.82
CA ILE A 178 14.70 13.19 1.73
C ILE A 178 14.40 14.68 1.50
N GLU A 179 15.37 15.46 1.04
CA GLU A 179 15.23 16.89 0.79
C GLU A 179 14.19 17.22 -0.29
N HIS A 180 13.88 16.26 -1.18
CA HIS A 180 12.81 16.40 -2.17
C HIS A 180 11.40 16.47 -1.57
N PHE A 181 11.26 16.18 -0.27
CA PHE A 181 9.99 16.19 0.46
C PHE A 181 9.87 17.35 1.46
N ASN A 182 10.91 18.16 1.67
CA ASN A 182 10.93 19.22 2.69
C ASN A 182 9.81 20.25 2.53
N ASP A 183 9.45 20.57 1.28
CA ASP A 183 8.44 21.58 0.95
C ASP A 183 7.05 20.95 0.65
N VAL A 184 6.85 19.68 1.00
CA VAL A 184 5.59 18.98 0.75
C VAL A 184 4.57 19.35 1.84
N GLU A 185 3.67 20.27 1.51
CA GLU A 185 2.58 20.71 2.41
C GLU A 185 1.26 19.98 2.17
N SER A 186 1.17 19.14 1.12
CA SER A 186 -0.04 18.39 0.80
C SER A 186 0.25 17.11 0.02
N LEU A 187 -0.73 16.21 -0.04
CA LEU A 187 -0.65 14.95 -0.78
C LEU A 187 -0.30 15.10 -2.26
N VAL A 188 -0.58 16.27 -2.85
CA VAL A 188 -0.23 16.56 -4.24
C VAL A 188 1.29 16.53 -4.45
N GLY A 189 2.06 17.04 -3.48
CA GLY A 189 3.53 17.13 -3.57
C GLY A 189 4.25 15.80 -3.35
N VAL A 190 3.60 14.80 -2.73
CA VAL A 190 4.22 13.50 -2.43
C VAL A 190 4.66 12.80 -3.71
N LYS A 191 3.84 12.85 -4.77
CA LYS A 191 4.18 12.28 -6.08
C LYS A 191 5.45 12.90 -6.66
N ASP A 192 5.57 14.22 -6.59
CA ASP A 192 6.71 14.93 -7.16
C ASP A 192 8.00 14.62 -6.41
N GLY A 193 7.94 14.48 -5.08
CA GLY A 193 9.06 14.00 -4.26
C GLY A 193 9.52 12.60 -4.68
N ILE A 194 8.57 11.67 -4.87
CA ILE A 194 8.87 10.30 -5.34
C ILE A 194 9.53 10.34 -6.73
N LEU A 195 9.00 11.13 -7.67
CA LEU A 195 9.55 11.20 -9.03
C LEU A 195 10.94 11.83 -9.07
N LYS A 196 11.28 12.75 -8.17
CA LYS A 196 12.64 13.30 -8.07
C LYS A 196 13.65 12.26 -7.59
N ILE A 197 13.28 11.38 -6.65
CA ILE A 197 14.13 10.24 -6.25
C ILE A 197 14.35 9.29 -7.42
N LEU A 198 13.30 9.04 -8.20
CA LEU A 198 13.35 8.06 -9.28
C LEU A 198 14.21 8.52 -10.48
N LYS A 199 14.53 9.81 -10.62
CA LYS A 199 15.30 10.35 -11.75
C LYS A 199 16.80 10.14 -11.57
#